data_AF-A0A523SSC5-F1
#
_entry.id   AF-A0A523SSC5-F1
#
_cell.length_a   1.000
_cell.length_b   1.000
_cell.length_c   1.000
_cell.angle_alpha   90.00
_cell.angle_beta   90.00
_cell.angle_gamma   90.00
#
_symmetry.space_group_name_H-M   'P 1'
#
loop_
_entity.id
_entity.type
_entity.pdbx_description
1 polymer ?
#
loop_
_entity_poly.entity_id
_entity_poly.type
_entity_poly.pdbx_seq_one_letter_code
_entity_poly.pdbx_strand_id
1 'polypeptide(L)'
;MTLYFFVLCGYMGTVTTVRFDEELLKKVDKLAKIEHVDRSTILRKAAELGLRELVLQRALDVYRRGLVSVWKAAELADVPLWRFLDVLKERGIGFKTSEEDLREMIEEYL
;
A
#
# COMPACT_ATOMS: atom_id res chain seq x y z
N MET A 1 -24.82 16.07 -31.22
CA MET A 1 -24.58 14.94 -30.29
C MET A 1 -23.31 14.14 -30.62
N THR A 2 -22.25 14.79 -31.11
CA THR A 2 -20.95 14.15 -31.37
C THR A 2 -19.77 15.01 -30.88
N LEU A 3 -20.00 16.32 -30.69
CA LEU A 3 -18.99 17.28 -30.22
C LEU A 3 -18.73 17.25 -28.70
N TYR A 4 -19.64 16.73 -27.88
CA TYR A 4 -19.39 16.60 -26.43
C TYR A 4 -18.35 15.52 -26.10
N PHE A 5 -18.15 14.55 -26.99
CA PHE A 5 -17.18 13.47 -26.76
C PHE A 5 -15.73 13.97 -26.92
N PHE A 6 -15.50 15.02 -27.72
CA PHE A 6 -14.17 15.58 -27.98
C PHE A 6 -13.69 16.55 -26.90
N VAL A 7 -14.62 17.21 -26.18
CA VAL A 7 -14.27 18.22 -25.16
C VAL A 7 -13.78 17.59 -23.84
N LEU A 8 -14.12 16.33 -23.57
CA LEU A 8 -13.55 15.58 -22.43
C LEU A 8 -12.09 15.16 -22.62
N CYS A 9 -11.50 15.41 -23.80
CA CYS A 9 -10.10 15.14 -24.10
C CYS A 9 -9.11 16.04 -23.32
N GLY A 10 -9.60 17.03 -22.55
CA GLY A 10 -8.79 17.99 -21.79
C GLY A 10 -8.43 17.60 -20.34
N TYR A 11 -8.89 16.45 -19.83
CA TYR A 11 -8.42 15.91 -18.54
C TYR A 11 -7.78 14.54 -18.80
N MET A 12 -6.45 14.46 -18.78
CA MET A 12 -5.68 13.22 -18.92
C MET A 12 -5.94 12.28 -17.73
N GLY A 13 -7.07 11.60 -17.75
CA GLY A 13 -7.32 10.39 -16.96
C GLY A 13 -7.34 9.19 -17.90
N THR A 14 -6.58 8.15 -17.58
CA THR A 14 -6.74 6.85 -18.25
C THR A 14 -8.02 6.19 -17.73
N VAL A 15 -8.83 5.66 -18.64
CA VAL A 15 -10.08 4.97 -18.27
C VAL A 15 -9.81 3.46 -18.18
N THR A 16 -10.02 2.92 -16.98
CA THR A 16 -9.94 1.47 -16.72
C THR A 16 -11.27 0.97 -16.18
N THR A 17 -11.87 -0.02 -16.83
CA THR A 17 -13.12 -0.65 -16.37
C THR A 17 -12.80 -1.79 -15.42
N VAL A 18 -13.33 -1.72 -14.20
CA VAL A 18 -13.16 -2.76 -13.17
C VAL A 18 -14.53 -3.26 -12.73
N ARG A 19 -14.64 -4.56 -12.47
CA ARG A 19 -15.86 -5.18 -11.93
C ARG A 19 -15.81 -5.17 -10.42
N PHE A 20 -16.87 -4.68 -9.78
CA PHE A 20 -17.04 -4.69 -8.35
C PHE A 20 -18.28 -5.50 -7.98
N ASP A 21 -18.22 -6.14 -6.82
CA ASP A 21 -19.40 -6.73 -6.19
C ASP A 21 -20.39 -5.65 -5.76
N GLU A 22 -21.68 -5.96 -5.79
CA GLU A 22 -22.76 -5.02 -5.47
C GLU A 22 -22.71 -4.55 -4.01
N GLU A 23 -22.35 -5.41 -3.06
CA GLU A 23 -22.24 -5.04 -1.65
C GLU A 23 -21.10 -4.04 -1.40
N LEU A 24 -19.98 -4.21 -2.11
CA LEU A 24 -18.86 -3.28 -2.03
C LEU A 24 -19.28 -1.90 -2.55
N LEU A 25 -19.93 -1.84 -3.71
CA LEU A 25 -20.42 -0.57 -4.26
C LEU A 25 -21.44 0.10 -3.33
N LYS A 26 -22.32 -0.67 -2.67
CA LYS A 26 -23.25 -0.15 -1.65
C LYS A 26 -22.51 0.49 -0.47
N LYS A 27 -21.38 -0.09 -0.02
CA LYS A 27 -20.55 0.50 1.05
C LYS A 27 -19.90 1.80 0.59
N VAL A 28 -19.35 1.82 -0.62
CA VAL A 28 -18.77 3.03 -1.24
C VAL A 28 -19.81 4.14 -1.35
N ASP A 29 -21.03 3.83 -1.80
CA ASP A 29 -22.12 4.80 -1.94
C ASP A 29 -22.55 5.39 -0.60
N LYS A 30 -22.63 4.56 0.44
CA LYS A 30 -22.93 5.04 1.80
C LYS A 30 -21.85 6.02 2.28
N LEU A 31 -20.58 5.69 2.06
CA LEU A 31 -19.47 6.55 2.46
C LEU A 31 -19.43 7.85 1.64
N ALA A 32 -19.70 7.78 0.34
CA ALA A 32 -19.79 8.95 -0.55
C ALA A 32 -20.88 9.92 -0.07
N LYS A 33 -22.04 9.40 0.38
CA LYS A 33 -23.10 10.22 0.98
C LYS A 33 -22.68 10.88 2.29
N ILE A 34 -21.95 10.17 3.16
CA ILE A 34 -21.45 10.70 4.44
C ILE A 34 -20.40 11.79 4.21
N GLU A 35 -19.47 11.58 3.28
CA GLU A 35 -18.41 12.54 2.97
C GLU A 35 -18.87 13.67 2.01
N HIS A 36 -20.10 13.63 1.52
CA HIS A 36 -20.66 14.58 0.53
C HIS A 36 -19.82 14.69 -0.76
N VAL A 37 -19.29 13.56 -1.23
CA VAL A 37 -18.49 13.47 -2.46
C VAL A 37 -19.10 12.46 -3.43
N ASP A 38 -18.62 12.45 -4.67
CA ASP A 38 -19.04 11.47 -5.65
C ASP A 38 -18.41 10.08 -5.39
N ARG A 39 -19.05 9.04 -5.93
CA ARG A 39 -18.58 7.65 -5.84
C ARG A 39 -17.14 7.48 -6.36
N SER A 40 -16.80 8.14 -7.47
CA SER A 40 -15.48 8.00 -8.10
C SER A 40 -14.35 8.56 -7.23
N THR A 41 -14.63 9.61 -6.45
CA THR A 41 -13.72 10.18 -5.47
C THR A 41 -13.41 9.18 -4.35
N ILE A 42 -14.43 8.53 -3.79
CA ILE A 42 -14.22 7.46 -2.79
C ILE A 42 -13.45 6.27 -3.39
N LEU A 43 -13.83 5.83 -4.59
CA LEU A 43 -13.14 4.72 -5.26
C LEU A 43 -11.67 5.03 -5.54
N ARG A 44 -11.36 6.26 -5.99
CA ARG A 44 -9.98 6.69 -6.24
C ARG A 44 -9.17 6.71 -4.95
N LYS A 45 -9.71 7.31 -3.88
CA LYS A 45 -9.09 7.33 -2.54
C LYS A 45 -8.85 5.91 -2.03
N ALA A 46 -9.82 5.00 -2.18
CA ALA A 46 -9.68 3.61 -1.78
C ALA A 46 -8.62 2.86 -2.61
N ALA A 47 -8.57 3.11 -3.92
CA ALA A 47 -7.57 2.52 -4.80
C ALA A 47 -6.15 3.00 -4.48
N GLU A 48 -5.96 4.27 -4.20
CA GLU A 48 -4.66 4.84 -3.80
C GLU A 48 -4.17 4.24 -2.47
N LEU A 49 -5.04 4.17 -1.47
CA LEU A 49 -4.72 3.55 -0.18
C LEU A 49 -4.44 2.06 -0.32
N GLY A 50 -5.27 1.36 -1.10
CA GLY A 50 -5.09 -0.07 -1.38
C GLY A 50 -3.79 -0.36 -2.11
N LEU A 51 -3.42 0.46 -3.10
CA LEU A 51 -2.17 0.30 -3.85
C LEU A 51 -0.95 0.48 -2.93
N ARG A 52 -0.95 1.49 -2.05
CA ARG A 52 0.12 1.68 -1.06
C ARG A 52 0.27 0.47 -0.15
N GLU A 53 -0.83 -0.09 0.35
CA GLU A 53 -0.78 -1.29 1.19
C GLU A 53 -0.29 -2.52 0.42
N LEU A 54 -0.72 -2.72 -0.83
CA LEU A 54 -0.25 -3.84 -1.66
C LEU A 54 1.26 -3.77 -1.93
N VAL A 55 1.77 -2.58 -2.21
CA VAL A 55 3.20 -2.33 -2.41
C VAL A 55 3.99 -2.59 -1.12
N LEU A 56 3.49 -2.09 0.02
CA LEU A 56 4.08 -2.35 1.33
C LEU A 56 4.12 -3.85 1.67
N GLN A 57 3.02 -4.58 1.46
CA GLN A 57 2.97 -6.02 1.67
C GLN A 57 3.98 -6.76 0.80
N ARG A 58 4.11 -6.37 -0.47
CA ARG A 58 5.09 -6.98 -1.37
C ARG A 58 6.52 -6.75 -0.88
N ALA A 59 6.85 -5.54 -0.44
CA ALA A 59 8.16 -5.20 0.11
C ALA A 59 8.47 -5.99 1.39
N LEU A 60 7.51 -6.13 2.29
CA LEU A 60 7.63 -6.94 3.49
C LEU A 60 7.87 -8.42 3.16
N ASP A 61 7.17 -8.96 2.17
CA ASP A 61 7.32 -10.36 1.78
C ASP A 61 8.70 -10.66 1.21
N VAL A 62 9.25 -9.79 0.34
CA VAL A 62 10.60 -9.99 -0.20
C VAL A 62 11.69 -9.79 0.86
N TYR A 63 11.48 -8.86 1.81
CA TYR A 63 12.35 -8.70 2.96
C TYR A 63 12.35 -9.94 3.86
N ARG A 64 11.15 -10.43 4.23
CA ARG A 64 10.98 -11.63 5.05
C ARG A 64 11.64 -12.87 4.43
N ARG A 65 11.58 -12.99 3.11
CA ARG A 65 12.28 -14.05 2.35
C ARG A 65 13.80 -13.86 2.28
N GLY A 66 14.32 -12.72 2.73
CA GLY A 66 15.75 -12.41 2.70
C GLY A 66 16.27 -12.02 1.33
N LEU A 67 15.40 -11.64 0.40
CA LEU A 67 15.80 -11.33 -0.97
C LEU A 67 16.39 -9.93 -1.11
N VAL A 68 16.11 -9.05 -0.14
CA VAL A 68 16.53 -7.64 -0.12
C VAL A 68 16.86 -7.19 1.30
N SER A 69 17.70 -6.16 1.42
CA SER A 69 17.97 -5.50 2.69
C SER A 69 16.76 -4.70 3.18
N VAL A 70 16.72 -4.33 4.47
CA VAL A 70 15.67 -3.46 5.04
C VAL A 70 15.57 -2.13 4.28
N TRP A 71 16.73 -1.51 3.98
CA TRP A 71 16.80 -0.29 3.19
C TRP A 71 16.16 -0.47 1.81
N LYS A 72 16.51 -1.56 1.11
CA LYS A 72 15.97 -1.81 -0.22
C LYS A 72 14.47 -2.12 -0.18
N ALA A 73 13.99 -2.77 0.87
CA ALA A 73 12.57 -3.01 1.08
C ALA A 73 11.80 -1.70 1.36
N ALA A 74 12.37 -0.78 2.14
CA ALA A 74 11.78 0.53 2.37
C ALA A 74 11.65 1.35 1.07
N GLU A 75 12.69 1.34 0.23
CA GLU A 75 12.63 1.92 -1.12
C GLU A 75 11.53 1.30 -1.98
N LEU A 76 11.42 -0.04 -2.00
CA LEU A 76 10.38 -0.75 -2.75
C LEU A 76 8.97 -0.43 -2.26
N ALA A 77 8.83 -0.16 -0.95
CA ALA A 77 7.57 0.22 -0.32
C ALA A 77 7.21 1.71 -0.53
N ASP A 78 8.11 2.50 -1.12
CA ASP A 78 7.99 3.96 -1.25
C ASP A 78 7.74 4.66 0.10
N VAL A 79 8.47 4.23 1.14
CA VAL A 79 8.41 4.84 2.48
C VAL A 79 9.81 5.10 3.02
N PRO A 80 10.00 6.12 3.87
CA PRO A 80 11.27 6.32 4.53
C PRO A 80 11.60 5.15 5.44
N LEU A 81 12.90 4.86 5.61
CA LEU A 81 13.38 3.71 6.38
C LEU A 81 12.72 3.59 7.76
N TRP A 82 12.68 4.69 8.54
CA TRP A 82 12.10 4.69 9.88
C TRP A 82 10.64 4.21 9.90
N ARG A 83 9.85 4.59 8.88
CA ARG A 83 8.46 4.14 8.78
C ARG A 83 8.38 2.66 8.44
N PHE A 84 9.30 2.16 7.61
CA PHE A 84 9.37 0.72 7.32
C PHE A 84 9.75 -0.09 8.56
N LEU A 85 10.69 0.41 9.37
CA LEU A 85 11.07 -0.21 10.65
C LEU A 85 9.89 -0.25 11.64
N ASP A 86 9.10 0.82 11.73
CA ASP A 86 7.88 0.84 12.54
C ASP A 86 6.89 -0.24 12.07
N VAL A 87 6.68 -0.36 10.76
CA VAL A 87 5.79 -1.38 10.19
C VAL A 87 6.28 -2.80 10.49
N LEU A 88 7.59 -3.04 10.42
CA LEU A 88 8.16 -4.35 10.79
C LEU A 88 7.85 -4.69 12.26
N LYS A 89 8.01 -3.72 13.16
CA LYS A 89 7.71 -3.86 14.59
C LYS A 89 6.22 -4.08 14.83
N GLU A 90 5.36 -3.26 14.23
CA GLU A 90 3.89 -3.37 14.33
C GLU A 90 3.38 -4.73 13.85
N ARG A 91 3.99 -5.30 12.81
CA ARG A 91 3.62 -6.59 12.22
C ARG A 91 4.36 -7.80 12.80
N GLY A 92 5.21 -7.59 13.81
CA GLY A 92 5.98 -8.66 14.46
C GLY A 92 6.97 -9.37 13.53
N ILE A 93 7.41 -8.69 12.47
CA ILE A 93 8.41 -9.21 11.55
C ILE A 93 9.78 -8.89 12.14
N GLY A 94 10.38 -9.90 12.79
CA GLY A 94 11.70 -9.78 13.40
C GLY A 94 12.76 -9.30 12.40
N PHE A 95 13.75 -8.57 12.92
CA PHE A 95 14.97 -8.32 12.15
C PHE A 95 15.62 -9.65 11.80
N LYS A 96 16.17 -9.76 10.58
CA LYS A 96 17.18 -10.78 10.32
C LYS A 96 18.43 -10.40 11.10
N THR A 97 18.44 -10.71 12.38
CA THR A 97 19.66 -10.97 13.11
C THR A 97 19.95 -12.45 12.85
N SER A 98 21.13 -12.82 12.36
CA SER A 98 21.47 -14.24 12.25
C SER A 98 21.41 -14.89 13.64
N GLU A 99 21.19 -16.20 13.74
CA GLU A 99 21.23 -16.85 15.07
C GLU A 99 22.59 -16.63 15.74
N GLU A 100 23.66 -16.55 14.96
CA GLU A 100 25.00 -16.16 15.40
C GLU A 100 25.05 -14.73 15.96
N ASP A 101 24.55 -13.72 15.23
CA ASP A 101 24.52 -12.33 15.71
C ASP A 101 23.65 -12.18 16.97
N LEU A 102 22.57 -12.97 17.07
CA LEU A 102 21.66 -12.92 18.21
C LEU A 102 22.30 -13.58 19.44
N ARG A 103 23.12 -14.62 19.24
CA ARG A 103 23.95 -15.24 20.29
C ARG A 103 25.04 -14.29 20.76
N GLU A 104 25.79 -13.69 19.85
CA GLU A 104 26.86 -12.75 20.23
C GLU A 104 26.31 -11.58 21.05
N MET A 105 25.15 -11.03 20.67
CA MET A 105 24.48 -9.97 21.44
C MET A 105 24.01 -10.42 22.84
N ILE A 106 23.65 -11.69 23.02
CA ILE A 106 23.24 -12.24 24.32
C ILE A 106 24.48 -12.56 25.18
N GLU A 107 25.55 -13.05 24.57
CA GLU A 107 26.83 -13.35 25.25
C GLU A 107 27.57 -12.08 25.67
N GLU A 108 27.48 -10.98 24.90
CA GLU A 108 28.09 -9.70 25.26
C GLU A 108 27.41 -9.03 26.47
N TYR A 109 26.20 -9.46 26.84
CA TYR A 109 25.40 -8.91 27.94
C TYR A 109 25.35 -9.81 29.21
N LEU A 110 26.06 -10.94 29.20
CA LEU A 110 26.22 -11.89 30.32
C LEU A 110 27.66 -11.89 30.85
#